data_AF-A0A803NGB7-F1
#
_entry.id   AF-A0A803NGB7-F1
#
_cell.length_a   1.000
_cell.length_b   1.000
_cell.length_c   1.000
_cell.angle_alpha   90.00
_cell.angle_beta   90.00
_cell.angle_gamma   90.00
#
_symmetry.space_group_name_H-M   'P 1'
#
loop_
_entity.id
_entity.type
_entity.pdbx_description
1 polymer ?
#
loop_
_entity_poly.entity_id
_entity_poly.type
_entity_poly.pdbx_seq_one_letter_code
_entity_poly.pdbx_strand_id
1 'polypeptide(L)'
;MANDEEERVLETQLELQLHEQRDSLAALKDALAFDPANPELLSVCEEVVQAIKDAEESLLHLKRARLLREVDSVLLTSCPTDNEAKVEPLDPTEVQPEPLEDDQCYKIGSKCRFRYTNGRWYNGLIVDLDGSSSSAKVSFLNPTSESMLMCNFFLQQRCRFGNNCRLSHGIDVPLSSLKKYIPTIWEQSAVGSSVWAVSDGSGGVWRGGELESWDDELRVGKVVFRDDGRSANLGDEAITLSEYADMSNEEESELSSEESDSSDYDEDSPRGIGFLDSSTSKSGIQKETVIFAKWENHTRGIASKMMANMGYREGMGLGVSGQGIVDPINVRALPAKQSLDHAVESREEEKSEKVKKRSRGGKRKRDKKFAALKRAAKEKEEMVPDVFTLINHQLSKHGEALNGSAKKQQNRDSAAEGKKVDRRALVAYDDEVKELRMKIEKLEEMANRNRKEKAVYEAAMRKLNETRKTLADTQAAHASASNAVTSKEKEKKWLKF
;
A
#
# COMPACT_ATOMS: atom_id res chain seq x y z
N MET A 1 45.10 21.32 -2.12
CA MET A 1 46.51 21.12 -1.68
C MET A 1 46.83 21.94 -0.43
N ALA A 2 46.87 23.28 -0.46
CA ALA A 2 47.16 24.08 0.75
C ALA A 2 46.06 23.97 1.83
N ASN A 3 44.79 24.01 1.43
CA ASN A 3 43.64 23.90 2.34
C ASN A 3 43.50 22.51 3.00
N ASP A 4 43.98 21.45 2.32
CA ASP A 4 43.87 20.07 2.81
C ASP A 4 44.86 19.77 3.93
N GLU A 5 46.04 20.40 3.85
CA GLU A 5 47.05 20.25 4.88
C GLU A 5 46.68 21.03 6.15
N GLU A 6 46.12 22.23 5.99
CA GLU A 6 45.56 23.01 7.11
C GLU A 6 44.42 22.26 7.80
N GLU A 7 43.51 21.62 7.05
CA GLU A 7 42.42 20.82 7.60
C GLU A 7 42.92 19.58 8.36
N ARG A 8 43.98 18.91 7.87
CA ARG A 8 44.62 17.79 8.60
C ARG A 8 45.27 18.23 9.90
N VAL A 9 45.92 19.39 9.91
CA VAL A 9 46.49 19.96 11.13
C VAL A 9 45.38 20.27 12.13
N LEU A 10 44.24 20.82 11.68
CA LEU A 10 43.08 21.08 12.53
C LEU A 10 42.44 19.80 13.07
N GLU A 11 42.29 18.75 12.25
CA GLU A 11 41.79 17.45 12.70
C GLU A 11 42.68 16.85 13.80
N THR A 12 43.99 16.83 13.60
CA THR A 12 44.93 16.26 14.59
C THR A 12 44.96 17.08 15.89
N GLN A 13 44.81 18.40 15.79
CA GLN A 13 44.72 19.28 16.96
C GLN A 13 43.43 19.05 17.75
N LEU A 14 42.28 18.85 17.08
CA LEU A 14 41.01 18.53 17.72
C LEU A 14 41.03 17.13 18.37
N GLU A 15 41.68 16.15 17.73
CA GLU A 15 41.86 14.82 18.32
C GLU A 15 42.69 14.84 19.60
N LEU A 16 43.77 15.65 19.63
CA LEU A 16 44.58 15.84 20.82
C LEU A 16 43.77 16.52 21.94
N GLN A 17 43.03 17.58 21.62
CA GLN A 17 42.18 18.28 22.57
C GLN A 17 41.09 17.37 23.16
N LEU A 18 40.46 16.52 22.34
CA LEU A 18 39.50 15.52 22.81
C LEU A 18 40.13 14.49 23.76
N HIS A 19 41.38 14.09 23.51
CA HIS A 19 42.09 13.20 24.42
C HIS A 19 42.33 13.86 25.78
N GLU A 20 42.82 15.10 25.78
CA GLU A 20 43.07 15.88 27.01
C GLU A 20 41.78 16.13 27.81
N GLN A 21 40.67 16.43 27.14
CA GLN A 21 39.37 16.62 27.79
C GLN A 21 38.82 15.33 28.38
N ARG A 22 39.00 14.18 27.71
CA ARG A 22 38.60 12.87 28.25
C ARG A 22 39.43 12.47 29.47
N ASP A 23 40.72 12.77 29.46
CA ASP A 23 41.60 12.55 30.61
C ASP A 23 41.22 13.46 31.78
N SER A 24 40.90 14.73 31.51
CA SER A 24 40.39 15.69 32.50
C SER A 24 39.06 15.23 33.11
N LEU A 25 38.15 14.71 32.28
CA LEU A 25 36.88 14.13 32.71
C LEU A 25 37.08 12.88 33.57
N ALA A 26 38.06 12.03 33.25
CA ALA A 26 38.40 10.87 34.08
C ALA A 26 38.90 11.32 35.46
N ALA A 27 39.79 12.32 35.52
CA ALA A 27 40.27 12.89 36.77
C ALA A 27 39.14 13.53 37.61
N LEU A 28 38.19 14.21 36.97
CA LEU A 28 37.02 14.78 37.65
C LEU A 28 36.06 13.70 38.18
N LYS A 29 35.86 12.60 37.43
CA LYS A 29 35.09 11.44 37.90
C LYS A 29 35.74 10.77 39.11
N ASP A 30 37.07 10.65 39.12
CA ASP A 30 37.80 10.13 40.26
C ASP A 30 37.63 11.06 41.48
N ALA A 31 37.70 12.39 41.30
CA ALA A 31 37.45 13.35 42.37
C ALA A 31 36.01 13.27 42.92
N LEU A 32 35.00 13.13 42.05
CA LEU A 32 33.60 12.92 42.44
C LEU A 32 33.36 11.59 43.15
N ALA A 33 34.21 10.58 42.94
CA ALA A 33 34.12 9.33 43.70
C ALA A 33 34.48 9.51 45.19
N PHE A 34 35.29 10.53 45.52
CA PHE A 34 35.62 10.89 46.90
C PHE A 34 34.60 11.85 47.53
N ASP A 35 34.02 12.75 46.73
CA ASP A 35 32.99 13.71 47.17
C ASP A 35 31.84 13.81 46.14
N PRO A 36 30.83 12.92 46.22
CA PRO A 36 29.78 12.81 45.22
C PRO A 36 28.72 13.92 45.29
N ALA A 37 28.74 14.75 46.34
CA ALA A 37 27.77 15.82 46.54
C ALA A 37 28.33 17.22 46.25
N ASN A 38 29.55 17.30 45.69
CA ASN A 38 30.18 18.57 45.37
C ASN A 38 29.54 19.22 44.12
N PRO A 39 28.80 20.34 44.26
CA PRO A 39 28.08 20.95 43.15
C PRO A 39 29.00 21.60 42.11
N GLU A 40 30.19 22.06 42.51
CA GLU A 40 31.15 22.68 41.60
C GLU A 40 31.78 21.64 40.67
N LEU A 41 32.15 20.47 41.20
CA LEU A 41 32.69 19.37 40.41
C LEU A 41 31.66 18.78 39.45
N LEU A 42 30.38 18.71 39.85
CA LEU A 42 29.29 18.27 38.99
C LEU A 42 29.07 19.24 37.82
N SER A 43 29.02 20.55 38.09
CA SER A 43 28.90 21.58 37.04
C SER A 43 30.04 21.50 36.03
N VAL A 44 31.29 21.42 36.51
CA VAL A 44 32.46 21.31 35.64
C VAL A 44 32.47 19.99 34.85
N CYS A 45 31.98 18.89 35.42
CA CYS A 45 31.82 17.63 34.68
C CYS A 45 30.82 17.77 33.54
N GLU A 46 29.67 18.39 33.78
CA GLU A 46 28.66 18.63 32.74
C GLU A 46 29.21 19.51 31.62
N GLU A 47 29.93 20.59 31.96
CA GLU A 47 30.59 21.47 31.00
C GLU A 47 31.65 20.73 30.17
N VAL A 48 32.51 19.91 30.79
CA VAL A 48 33.53 19.13 30.08
C VAL A 48 32.89 18.05 29.19
N VAL A 49 31.80 17.40 29.64
CA VAL A 49 31.03 16.47 28.81
C VAL A 49 30.47 17.17 27.58
N GLN A 50 29.91 18.37 27.75
CA GLN A 50 29.37 19.13 26.62
C GLN A 50 30.47 19.56 25.66
N ALA A 51 31.60 20.06 26.17
CA ALA A 51 32.74 20.46 25.34
C ALA A 51 33.33 19.29 24.54
N ILE A 52 33.34 18.07 25.09
CA ILE A 52 33.75 16.85 24.37
C ILE A 52 32.78 16.57 23.22
N LYS A 53 31.47 16.66 23.45
CA LYS A 53 30.46 16.44 22.39
C LYS A 53 30.62 17.43 21.24
N ASP A 54 30.75 18.72 21.55
CA ASP A 54 30.88 19.78 20.55
C ASP A 54 32.17 19.60 19.72
N ALA A 55 33.28 19.20 20.36
CA ALA A 55 34.54 18.90 19.68
C ALA A 55 34.49 17.61 18.85
N GLU A 56 33.78 16.57 19.30
CA GLU A 56 33.52 15.35 18.53
C GLU A 56 32.69 15.66 17.26
N GLU A 57 31.63 16.46 17.39
CA GLU A 57 30.80 16.88 16.27
C GLU A 57 31.61 17.70 15.25
N SER A 58 32.40 18.65 15.73
CA SER A 58 33.30 19.45 14.88
C SER A 58 34.30 18.58 14.12
N LEU A 59 34.90 17.59 14.78
CA LEU A 59 35.82 16.64 14.15
C LEU A 59 35.12 15.75 13.12
N LEU A 60 33.90 15.29 13.40
CA LEU A 60 33.09 14.51 12.47
C LEU A 60 32.76 15.31 11.21
N HIS A 61 32.40 16.59 11.35
CA HIS A 61 32.14 17.48 10.22
C HIS A 61 33.35 17.62 9.30
N LEU A 62 34.54 17.87 9.87
CA LEU A 62 35.79 17.98 9.10
C LEU A 62 36.11 16.67 8.36
N LYS A 63 36.12 15.54 9.07
CA LYS A 63 36.43 14.24 8.47
C LYS A 63 35.43 13.87 7.36
N ARG A 64 34.15 14.18 7.55
CA ARG A 64 33.11 13.98 6.53
C ARG A 64 33.36 14.85 5.30
N ALA A 65 33.67 16.14 5.48
CA ALA A 65 33.95 17.06 4.39
C ALA A 65 35.16 16.61 3.55
N ARG A 66 36.23 16.14 4.19
CA ARG A 66 37.39 15.55 3.50
C ARG A 66 37.02 14.29 2.71
N LEU A 67 36.33 13.33 3.34
CA LEU A 67 35.96 12.07 2.67
C LEU A 67 35.08 12.31 1.45
N LEU A 68 34.16 13.28 1.51
CA LEU A 68 33.34 13.65 0.35
C LEU A 68 34.21 14.17 -0.80
N ARG A 69 35.20 15.02 -0.52
CA ARG A 69 36.15 15.53 -1.54
C ARG A 69 37.04 14.44 -2.11
N GLU A 70 37.46 13.47 -1.31
CA GLU A 70 38.20 12.30 -1.78
C GLU A 70 37.34 11.44 -2.72
N VAL A 71 36.07 11.21 -2.37
CA VAL A 71 35.11 10.50 -3.23
C VAL A 71 34.91 11.24 -4.56
N ASP A 72 34.70 12.56 -4.52
CA ASP A 72 34.56 13.37 -5.73
C ASP A 72 35.81 13.31 -6.62
N SER A 73 37.01 13.31 -6.02
CA SER A 73 38.28 13.19 -6.73
C SER A 73 38.46 11.82 -7.39
N VAL A 74 38.04 10.74 -6.72
CA VAL A 74 38.08 9.36 -7.26
C VAL A 74 37.10 9.20 -8.41
N LEU A 75 35.91 9.79 -8.31
CA LEU A 75 34.91 9.78 -9.37
C LEU A 75 35.42 10.50 -10.63
N LEU A 76 36.04 11.67 -10.47
CA LEU A 76 36.62 12.45 -11.57
C LEU A 76 37.80 11.73 -12.26
N THR A 77 38.57 10.94 -11.50
CA THR A 77 39.72 10.18 -12.04
C THR A 77 39.28 8.91 -12.81
N SER A 78 38.04 8.47 -12.64
CA SER A 78 37.54 7.21 -13.22
C SER A 78 36.90 7.32 -14.62
N CYS A 79 36.87 8.53 -15.22
CA CYS A 79 36.46 8.72 -16.61
C CYS A 79 37.65 8.56 -17.56
N PRO A 80 37.62 7.61 -18.53
CA PRO A 80 38.57 7.61 -19.62
C PRO A 80 38.24 8.79 -20.55
N THR A 81 39.12 9.78 -20.59
CA THR A 81 39.12 10.83 -21.60
C THR A 81 39.65 10.25 -22.91
N ASP A 82 38.80 10.12 -23.94
CA ASP A 82 39.24 10.14 -25.33
C ASP A 82 39.02 11.56 -25.88
N ASN A 83 40.15 12.23 -26.18
CA ASN A 83 40.49 13.19 -27.25
C ASN A 83 39.34 13.99 -27.91
N GLU A 84 39.42 15.27 -28.29
CA GLU A 84 40.47 16.25 -28.53
C GLU A 84 39.72 17.54 -28.94
N ALA A 85 40.14 18.73 -28.49
CA ALA A 85 40.24 19.93 -29.35
C ALA A 85 40.68 21.17 -28.55
N LYS A 86 41.89 21.59 -28.88
CA LYS A 86 42.60 22.83 -28.54
C LYS A 86 41.93 24.07 -29.16
N VAL A 87 41.61 25.12 -28.38
CA VAL A 87 41.84 26.54 -28.73
C VAL A 87 42.04 27.38 -27.45
N GLU A 88 43.03 28.28 -27.50
CA GLU A 88 43.56 29.19 -26.47
C GLU A 88 42.68 30.42 -26.11
N PRO A 89 43.03 31.19 -25.05
CA PRO A 89 42.13 32.02 -24.24
C PRO A 89 42.13 33.50 -24.61
N LEU A 90 41.16 34.29 -24.11
CA LEU A 90 41.27 35.71 -23.71
C LEU A 90 39.97 36.26 -23.04
N ASP A 91 40.04 36.44 -21.71
CA ASP A 91 39.57 37.54 -20.82
C ASP A 91 38.08 38.04 -20.76
N PRO A 92 37.66 38.77 -19.69
CA PRO A 92 36.57 38.34 -18.80
C PRO A 92 35.41 39.36 -18.78
N THR A 93 34.44 39.12 -17.89
CA THR A 93 33.28 39.99 -17.53
C THR A 93 31.97 39.59 -18.21
N GLU A 94 31.18 38.75 -17.55
CA GLU A 94 29.92 39.15 -16.92
C GLU A 94 29.32 37.94 -16.21
N VAL A 95 29.23 38.06 -14.88
CA VAL A 95 28.65 37.06 -13.98
C VAL A 95 27.16 36.96 -14.27
N GLN A 96 26.72 35.79 -14.75
CA GLN A 96 25.38 35.27 -14.49
C GLN A 96 25.54 33.87 -13.89
N PRO A 97 24.76 33.51 -12.85
CA PRO A 97 24.89 32.23 -12.21
C PRO A 97 24.43 31.15 -13.19
N GLU A 98 25.36 30.31 -13.63
CA GLU A 98 25.03 29.06 -14.32
C GLU A 98 24.17 28.21 -13.36
N PRO A 99 23.00 27.72 -13.79
CA PRO A 99 22.32 26.69 -13.03
C PRO A 99 23.27 25.50 -12.99
N LEU A 100 23.58 25.02 -11.79
CA LEU A 100 24.27 23.76 -11.58
C LEU A 100 23.52 22.67 -12.37
N GLU A 101 24.04 22.32 -13.54
CA GLU A 101 23.61 21.13 -14.26
C GLU A 101 24.07 19.95 -13.41
N ASP A 102 23.18 19.50 -12.53
CA ASP A 102 23.29 18.23 -11.84
C ASP A 102 23.39 17.17 -12.94
N ASP A 103 24.58 16.58 -13.13
CA ASP A 103 24.93 15.57 -14.14
C ASP A 103 24.10 14.26 -13.98
N GLN A 104 22.78 14.38 -14.08
CA GLN A 104 21.85 13.27 -14.08
C GLN A 104 21.77 12.70 -15.49
N CYS A 105 22.83 12.01 -15.90
CA CYS A 105 22.84 11.25 -17.14
C CYS A 105 21.95 10.01 -16.99
N TYR A 106 20.64 10.19 -17.09
CA TYR A 106 19.67 9.10 -17.19
C TYR A 106 19.89 8.31 -18.48
N LYS A 107 20.06 6.98 -18.36
CA LYS A 107 20.18 6.04 -19.49
C LYS A 107 18.98 5.10 -19.57
N ILE A 108 18.73 4.53 -20.74
CA ILE A 108 17.73 3.46 -20.90
C ILE A 108 18.06 2.32 -19.91
N GLY A 109 17.06 1.92 -19.12
CA GLY A 109 17.20 0.93 -18.05
C GLY A 109 17.56 1.50 -16.67
N SER A 110 17.74 2.82 -16.53
CA SER A 110 17.98 3.43 -15.21
C SER A 110 16.70 3.48 -14.38
N LYS A 111 16.81 3.16 -13.08
CA LYS A 111 15.73 3.35 -12.10
C LYS A 111 15.64 4.85 -11.75
N CYS A 112 14.43 5.37 -11.66
CA CYS A 112 14.17 6.78 -11.33
C CYS A 112 12.93 6.93 -10.45
N ARG A 113 12.69 8.14 -9.94
CA ARG A 113 11.43 8.55 -9.33
C ARG A 113 10.76 9.58 -10.21
N PHE A 114 9.47 9.41 -10.45
CA PHE A 114 8.68 10.31 -11.27
C PHE A 114 7.32 10.62 -10.63
N ARG A 115 6.73 11.76 -10.98
CA ARG A 115 5.40 12.17 -10.49
C ARG A 115 4.33 11.70 -11.48
N TYR A 116 3.35 10.96 -11.01
CA TYR A 116 2.24 10.49 -11.85
C TYR A 116 1.09 11.51 -11.91
N THR A 117 0.11 11.28 -12.78
CA THR A 117 -1.05 12.18 -13.00
C THR A 117 -1.92 12.38 -11.76
N ASN A 118 -1.86 11.46 -10.80
CA ASN A 118 -2.51 11.61 -9.49
C ASN A 118 -1.73 12.48 -8.49
N GLY A 119 -0.60 13.06 -8.90
CA GLY A 119 0.26 13.92 -8.08
C GLY A 119 1.19 13.17 -7.12
N ARG A 120 1.16 11.84 -7.07
CA ARG A 120 2.00 11.03 -6.20
C ARG A 120 3.33 10.67 -6.87
N TRP A 121 4.34 10.42 -6.05
CA TRP A 121 5.65 9.96 -6.52
C TRP A 121 5.65 8.44 -6.69
N TYR A 122 6.26 7.96 -7.76
CA TYR A 122 6.41 6.53 -8.02
C TYR A 122 7.85 6.22 -8.38
N ASN A 123 8.29 5.01 -8.01
CA ASN A 123 9.50 4.43 -8.55
C ASN A 123 9.23 3.92 -9.96
N GLY A 124 10.14 4.21 -10.87
CA GLY A 124 10.03 3.84 -12.26
C GLY A 124 11.33 3.39 -12.88
N LEU A 125 11.20 2.87 -14.09
CA LEU A 125 12.31 2.41 -14.93
C LEU A 125 12.20 3.09 -16.29
N ILE A 126 13.28 3.72 -16.74
CA ILE A 126 13.35 4.38 -18.05
C ILE A 126 13.40 3.32 -19.14
N VAL A 127 12.38 3.31 -19.99
CA VAL A 127 12.21 2.35 -21.08
C VAL A 127 12.76 2.91 -22.39
N ASP A 128 12.57 4.20 -22.61
CA ASP A 128 13.00 4.88 -23.83
C ASP A 128 13.39 6.32 -23.52
N LEU A 129 14.30 6.89 -24.31
CA LEU A 129 14.78 8.26 -24.20
C LEU A 129 14.59 8.95 -25.54
N ASP A 130 13.76 9.98 -25.57
CA ASP A 130 13.60 10.78 -26.77
C ASP A 130 14.68 11.86 -26.82
N GLY A 131 15.71 11.59 -27.61
CA GLY A 131 16.86 12.48 -27.79
C GLY A 131 16.52 13.84 -28.41
N SER A 132 15.31 14.02 -28.98
CA SER A 132 14.89 15.31 -29.55
C SER A 132 14.09 16.18 -28.58
N SER A 133 13.43 15.59 -27.58
CA SER A 133 12.47 16.29 -26.72
C SER A 133 12.86 16.35 -25.23
N SER A 134 14.06 15.89 -24.86
CA SER A 134 14.53 15.81 -23.46
C SER A 134 13.49 15.16 -22.53
N SER A 135 12.76 14.18 -23.07
CA SER A 135 11.73 13.45 -22.34
C SER A 135 12.09 11.97 -22.32
N ALA A 136 11.78 11.33 -21.19
CA ALA A 136 11.97 9.92 -20.98
C ALA A 136 10.61 9.23 -20.89
N LYS A 137 10.51 8.07 -21.52
CA LYS A 137 9.37 7.18 -21.34
C LYS A 137 9.65 6.27 -20.15
N VAL A 138 8.87 6.43 -19.08
CA VAL A 138 9.07 5.76 -17.80
C VAL A 138 7.97 4.73 -17.55
N SER A 139 8.35 3.56 -17.07
CA SER A 139 7.46 2.50 -16.61
C SER A 139 7.41 2.42 -15.10
N PHE A 140 6.32 1.91 -14.51
CA PHE A 140 6.24 1.69 -13.06
C PHE A 140 7.14 0.53 -12.64
N LEU A 141 7.99 0.75 -11.64
CA LEU A 141 8.84 -0.30 -11.05
C LEU A 141 8.02 -1.26 -10.20
N ASN A 142 7.05 -0.72 -9.43
CA ASN A 142 6.21 -1.47 -8.51
C ASN A 142 4.72 -1.35 -8.91
N PRO A 143 4.28 -1.99 -10.01
CA PRO A 143 2.91 -1.91 -10.48
C PRO A 143 1.93 -2.60 -9.52
N THR A 144 1.04 -1.82 -8.89
CA THR A 144 0.01 -2.32 -7.96
C THR A 144 -1.29 -2.73 -8.65
N SER A 145 -1.42 -2.43 -9.95
CA SER A 145 -2.60 -2.75 -10.76
C SER A 145 -2.19 -3.22 -12.16
N GLU A 146 -3.07 -3.98 -12.81
CA GLU A 146 -2.80 -4.51 -14.16
C GLU A 146 -2.62 -3.39 -15.19
N SER A 147 -3.27 -2.23 -15.02
CA SER A 147 -3.10 -1.06 -15.88
C SER A 147 -1.73 -0.39 -15.76
N MET A 148 -1.01 -0.60 -14.66
CA MET A 148 0.35 -0.08 -14.47
C MET A 148 1.42 -0.99 -15.08
N LEU A 149 1.10 -2.27 -15.33
CA LEU A 149 2.03 -3.21 -15.96
C LEU A 149 2.35 -2.77 -17.38
N MET A 150 3.64 -2.84 -17.75
CA MET A 150 4.06 -2.53 -19.11
C MET A 150 3.52 -3.53 -20.12
N CYS A 151 3.02 -3.00 -21.24
CA CYS A 151 2.51 -3.80 -22.33
C CYS A 151 3.66 -4.43 -23.12
N ASN A 152 3.80 -5.76 -23.04
CA ASN A 152 4.82 -6.50 -23.81
C ASN A 152 4.70 -6.28 -25.33
N PHE A 153 3.48 -6.12 -25.85
CA PHE A 153 3.29 -5.82 -27.28
C PHE A 153 3.72 -4.40 -27.65
N PHE A 154 3.65 -3.44 -26.72
CA PHE A 154 4.13 -2.08 -26.94
C PHE A 154 5.65 -2.05 -26.97
N LEU A 155 6.32 -2.73 -26.03
CA LEU A 155 7.79 -2.88 -26.04
C LEU A 155 8.28 -3.51 -27.35
N GLN A 156 7.50 -4.40 -27.96
CA GLN A 156 7.79 -5.02 -29.25
C GLN A 156 7.35 -4.18 -30.46
N GLN A 157 6.80 -2.97 -30.26
CA GLN A 157 6.25 -2.09 -31.30
C GLN A 157 5.13 -2.75 -32.15
N ARG A 158 4.35 -3.63 -31.53
CA ARG A 158 3.25 -4.40 -32.16
C ARG A 158 1.87 -4.09 -31.57
N CYS A 159 1.79 -3.23 -30.56
CA CYS A 159 0.52 -2.88 -29.94
C CYS A 159 -0.31 -1.99 -30.87
N ARG A 160 -1.58 -2.36 -31.10
CA ARG A 160 -2.51 -1.62 -31.97
C ARG A 160 -3.48 -0.71 -31.19
N PHE A 161 -3.43 -0.76 -29.87
CA PHE A 161 -4.44 -0.13 -29.02
C PHE A 161 -4.08 1.30 -28.60
N GLY A 162 -2.85 1.76 -28.86
CA GLY A 162 -2.40 3.11 -28.49
C GLY A 162 -2.72 3.41 -27.02
N ASN A 163 -3.29 4.58 -26.75
CA ASN A 163 -3.65 5.00 -25.39
C ASN A 163 -4.83 4.23 -24.77
N ASN A 164 -5.54 3.40 -25.55
CA ASN A 164 -6.66 2.57 -25.08
C ASN A 164 -6.20 1.14 -24.73
N CYS A 165 -4.90 0.89 -24.59
CA CYS A 165 -4.41 -0.41 -24.17
C CYS A 165 -4.80 -0.68 -22.70
N ARG A 166 -5.10 -1.95 -22.40
CA ARG A 166 -5.38 -2.39 -21.02
C ARG A 166 -4.14 -2.30 -20.11
N LEU A 167 -2.96 -2.43 -20.71
CA LEU A 167 -1.66 -2.37 -20.05
C LEU A 167 -1.00 -1.02 -20.34
N SER A 168 -0.10 -0.58 -19.47
CA SER A 168 0.64 0.68 -19.62
C SER A 168 1.57 0.67 -20.84
N HIS A 169 1.64 1.80 -21.55
CA HIS A 169 2.66 2.07 -22.56
C HIS A 169 3.81 2.92 -22.01
N GLY A 170 3.88 3.08 -20.70
CA GLY A 170 4.76 4.04 -20.05
C GLY A 170 4.20 5.46 -20.09
N ILE A 171 4.85 6.33 -19.34
CA ILE A 171 4.47 7.74 -19.18
C ILE A 171 5.63 8.59 -19.67
N ASP A 172 5.33 9.58 -20.48
CA ASP A 172 6.32 10.53 -20.98
C ASP A 172 6.55 11.61 -19.91
N VAL A 173 7.78 11.67 -19.40
CA VAL A 173 8.19 12.53 -18.30
C VAL A 173 9.43 13.32 -18.72
N PRO A 174 9.45 14.66 -18.60
CA PRO A 174 10.64 15.46 -18.87
C PRO A 174 11.82 15.04 -17.98
N LEU A 175 13.03 14.96 -18.54
CA LEU A 175 14.23 14.55 -17.79
C LEU A 175 14.48 15.43 -16.57
N SER A 176 14.20 16.73 -16.67
CA SER A 176 14.31 17.70 -15.57
C SER A 176 13.35 17.46 -14.40
N SER A 177 12.29 16.68 -14.60
CA SER A 177 11.31 16.35 -13.56
C SER A 177 11.56 14.99 -12.89
N LEU A 178 12.52 14.22 -13.40
CA LEU A 178 12.92 12.96 -12.80
C LEU A 178 13.80 13.21 -11.58
N LYS A 179 13.59 12.39 -10.56
CA LYS A 179 14.44 12.34 -9.37
C LYS A 179 15.24 11.04 -9.35
N LYS A 180 16.39 11.06 -8.68
CA LYS A 180 17.22 9.87 -8.44
C LYS A 180 16.39 8.80 -7.70
N TYR A 181 16.57 7.54 -8.08
CA TYR A 181 15.97 6.41 -7.38
C TYR A 181 16.62 6.25 -6.00
N ILE A 182 15.78 6.06 -4.98
CA ILE A 182 16.23 5.83 -3.60
C ILE A 182 15.90 4.37 -3.28
N PRO A 183 16.90 3.47 -3.23
CA PRO A 183 16.68 2.09 -2.80
C PRO A 183 16.18 2.04 -1.36
N THR A 184 15.26 1.12 -1.09
CA THR A 184 14.86 0.80 0.29
C THR A 184 15.97 -0.01 0.95
N ILE A 185 16.44 0.45 2.11
CA ILE A 185 17.40 -0.29 2.93
C ILE A 185 16.58 -1.14 3.90
N TRP A 186 16.80 -2.45 3.87
CA TRP A 186 16.11 -3.40 4.73
C TRP A 186 17.03 -3.85 5.85
N GLU A 187 16.50 -3.81 7.08
CA GLU A 187 17.17 -4.22 8.31
C GLU A 187 16.17 -4.98 9.19
N GLN A 188 16.65 -5.67 10.23
CA GLN A 188 15.78 -6.33 11.22
C GLN A 188 14.79 -5.36 11.90
N SER A 189 15.13 -4.07 12.00
CA SER A 189 14.26 -3.02 12.52
C SER A 189 13.02 -2.78 11.64
N ALA A 190 13.06 -3.16 10.36
CA ALA A 190 11.95 -2.99 9.42
C ALA A 190 10.86 -4.08 9.56
N VAL A 191 11.08 -5.10 10.37
CA VAL A 191 10.10 -6.16 10.66
C VAL A 191 8.85 -5.55 11.33
N GLY A 192 7.67 -5.95 10.87
CA GLY A 192 6.37 -5.39 11.23
C GLY A 192 5.90 -4.26 10.31
N SER A 193 6.74 -3.78 9.40
CA SER A 193 6.38 -2.73 8.45
C SER A 193 5.37 -3.21 7.40
N SER A 194 4.51 -2.28 6.95
CA SER A 194 3.61 -2.51 5.82
C SER A 194 4.35 -2.37 4.50
N VAL A 195 4.40 -3.45 3.73
CA VAL A 195 5.20 -3.56 2.49
C VAL A 195 4.33 -3.89 1.28
N TRP A 196 4.74 -3.45 0.10
CA TRP A 196 4.33 -4.05 -1.16
C TRP A 196 5.31 -5.15 -1.53
N ALA A 197 4.80 -6.29 -1.99
CA ALA A 197 5.64 -7.37 -2.45
C ALA A 197 5.05 -8.09 -3.67
N VAL A 198 5.91 -8.65 -4.51
CA VAL A 198 5.52 -9.47 -5.66
C VAL A 198 5.86 -10.93 -5.41
N SER A 199 4.92 -11.83 -5.69
CA SER A 199 5.12 -13.27 -5.60
C SER A 199 5.05 -13.86 -7.00
N ASP A 200 5.82 -14.92 -7.26
CA ASP A 200 5.91 -15.58 -8.59
C ASP A 200 4.56 -15.97 -9.20
N GLY A 201 3.52 -16.13 -8.38
CA GLY A 201 2.15 -16.45 -8.83
C GLY A 201 1.27 -15.24 -9.22
N SER A 202 1.65 -13.99 -8.93
CA SER A 202 0.77 -12.81 -9.09
C SER A 202 0.87 -12.11 -10.45
N GLY A 203 1.59 -12.69 -11.42
CA GLY A 203 1.68 -12.13 -12.76
C GLY A 203 2.36 -10.75 -12.83
N GLY A 204 3.24 -10.45 -11.87
CA GLY A 204 3.99 -9.19 -11.79
C GLY A 204 3.28 -8.05 -11.06
N VAL A 205 2.08 -8.28 -10.51
CA VAL A 205 1.37 -7.27 -9.70
C VAL A 205 1.83 -7.33 -8.25
N TRP A 206 2.18 -6.18 -7.71
CA TRP A 206 2.59 -5.98 -6.33
C TRP A 206 1.37 -5.93 -5.40
N ARG A 207 1.43 -6.65 -4.28
CA ARG A 207 0.35 -6.77 -3.30
C ARG A 207 0.80 -6.33 -1.92
N GLY A 208 -0.15 -5.85 -1.12
CA GLY A 208 0.10 -5.38 0.22
C GLY A 208 0.35 -6.55 1.17
N GLY A 209 1.33 -6.39 2.04
CA GLY A 209 1.74 -7.38 3.03
C GLY A 209 2.37 -6.73 4.26
N GLU A 210 2.77 -7.58 5.18
CA GLU A 210 3.55 -7.23 6.36
C GLU A 210 4.85 -8.04 6.35
N LEU A 211 5.96 -7.38 6.66
CA LEU A 211 7.27 -8.04 6.75
C LEU A 211 7.37 -8.75 8.11
N GLU A 212 7.32 -10.08 8.13
CA GLU A 212 7.33 -10.90 9.37
C GLU A 212 8.75 -11.16 9.89
N SER A 213 9.72 -11.30 9.00
CA SER A 213 11.13 -11.49 9.36
C SER A 213 12.03 -11.04 8.23
N TRP A 214 13.25 -10.60 8.55
CA TRP A 214 14.26 -10.22 7.60
C TRP A 214 15.59 -10.90 7.93
N ASP A 215 16.22 -11.49 6.92
CA ASP A 215 17.55 -12.10 7.01
C ASP A 215 18.57 -11.21 6.28
N ASP A 216 19.49 -10.61 7.04
CA ASP A 216 20.50 -9.67 6.52
C ASP A 216 21.58 -10.36 5.68
N GLU A 217 21.90 -11.63 5.98
CA GLU A 217 22.93 -12.40 5.26
C GLU A 217 22.42 -12.84 3.88
N LEU A 218 21.17 -13.32 3.86
CA LEU A 218 20.54 -13.79 2.63
C LEU A 218 19.83 -12.67 1.85
N ARG A 219 19.61 -11.50 2.47
CA ARG A 219 18.77 -10.41 1.95
C ARG A 219 17.38 -10.89 1.54
N VAL A 220 16.80 -11.75 2.37
CA VAL A 220 15.48 -12.35 2.13
C VAL A 220 14.54 -12.00 3.28
N GLY A 221 13.41 -11.41 2.94
CA GLY A 221 12.32 -11.11 3.86
C GLY A 221 11.17 -12.10 3.72
N LYS A 222 10.63 -12.56 4.85
CA LYS A 222 9.37 -13.31 4.87
C LYS A 222 8.22 -12.32 4.94
N VAL A 223 7.41 -12.25 3.90
CA VAL A 223 6.27 -11.33 3.80
C VAL A 223 4.97 -12.11 3.87
N VAL A 224 4.04 -11.68 4.74
CA VAL A 224 2.68 -12.20 4.83
C VAL A 224 1.74 -11.29 4.04
N PHE A 225 1.12 -11.80 2.97
CA PHE A 225 0.19 -11.03 2.15
C PHE A 225 -1.12 -10.80 2.88
N ARG A 226 -1.63 -9.56 2.86
CA ARG A 226 -2.90 -9.18 3.51
C ARG A 226 -4.12 -9.81 2.85
N ASP A 227 -4.05 -10.08 1.54
CA ASP A 227 -5.19 -10.60 0.77
C ASP A 227 -5.52 -12.06 1.11
N ASP A 228 -4.50 -12.92 1.08
CA ASP A 228 -4.66 -14.38 1.17
C ASP A 228 -4.10 -14.97 2.48
N GLY A 229 -3.41 -14.16 3.30
CA GLY A 229 -2.71 -14.62 4.51
C GLY A 229 -1.52 -15.56 4.24
N ARG A 230 -1.14 -15.76 2.97
CA ARG A 230 0.00 -16.59 2.59
C ARG A 230 1.30 -15.85 2.86
N SER A 231 2.30 -16.56 3.37
CA SER A 231 3.67 -16.06 3.51
C SER A 231 4.53 -16.46 2.31
N ALA A 232 5.42 -15.58 1.86
CA ALA A 232 6.45 -15.89 0.88
C ALA A 232 7.79 -15.31 1.32
N ASN A 233 8.87 -16.04 1.05
CA ASN A 233 10.24 -15.56 1.23
C ASN A 233 10.66 -14.86 -0.05
N LEU A 234 10.95 -13.56 0.03
CA LEU A 234 11.18 -12.69 -1.11
C LEU A 234 12.48 -11.92 -0.92
N GLY A 235 13.24 -11.71 -1.99
CA GLY A 235 14.45 -10.90 -1.96
C GLY A 235 14.15 -9.41 -1.84
N ASP A 236 15.19 -8.63 -1.54
CA ASP A 236 15.16 -7.15 -1.48
C ASP A 236 14.50 -6.50 -2.71
N GLU A 237 14.76 -6.99 -3.92
CA GLU A 237 14.18 -6.43 -5.16
C GLU A 237 12.67 -6.70 -5.32
N ALA A 238 12.13 -7.68 -4.58
CA ALA A 238 10.73 -8.10 -4.65
C ALA A 238 9.87 -7.55 -3.49
N ILE A 239 10.44 -6.66 -2.67
CA ILE A 239 9.78 -6.01 -1.52
C ILE A 239 10.08 -4.49 -1.57
N THR A 240 9.08 -3.65 -1.30
CA THR A 240 9.25 -2.20 -1.16
C THR A 240 8.30 -1.68 -0.07
N LEU A 241 8.62 -0.61 0.64
CA LEU A 241 7.70 -0.07 1.64
C LEU A 241 6.45 0.50 0.98
N SER A 242 5.32 0.35 1.68
CA SER A 242 4.02 0.73 1.11
C SER A 242 3.77 2.24 0.99
N GLU A 243 4.59 3.04 1.67
CA GLU A 243 4.34 4.46 1.95
C GLU A 243 4.97 5.44 0.94
N TYR A 244 5.82 4.96 0.02
CA TYR A 244 6.62 5.85 -0.86
C TYR A 244 5.86 6.58 -1.99
N ALA A 245 4.53 6.54 -1.99
CA ALA A 245 3.70 7.37 -2.86
C ALA A 245 3.30 8.72 -2.23
N ASP A 246 3.33 8.83 -0.89
CA ASP A 246 2.89 10.00 -0.12
C ASP A 246 4.03 10.65 0.69
N MET A 247 5.26 10.67 0.16
CA MET A 247 6.30 11.54 0.71
C MET A 247 6.14 12.94 0.10
N SER A 248 5.19 13.72 0.65
CA SER A 248 5.38 15.17 0.72
C SER A 248 6.64 15.43 1.54
N ASN A 249 7.42 16.38 1.04
CA ASN A 249 8.69 16.80 1.59
C ASN A 249 8.47 17.46 2.96
N GLU A 250 8.47 16.68 4.04
CA GLU A 250 8.51 17.18 5.41
C GLU A 250 9.54 16.33 6.17
N GLU A 251 10.78 16.77 6.08
CA GLU A 251 11.76 16.61 7.13
C GLU A 251 11.27 17.44 8.33
N GLU A 252 11.53 16.94 9.54
CA GLU A 252 11.31 17.60 10.84
C GLU A 252 9.86 17.71 11.34
N SER A 253 9.45 16.79 12.23
CA SER A 253 8.56 17.10 13.36
C SER A 253 8.65 16.04 14.45
N GLU A 254 9.37 16.43 15.50
CA GLU A 254 9.49 15.80 16.81
C GLU A 254 8.13 15.43 17.43
N LEU A 255 8.10 14.22 17.99
CA LEU A 255 7.42 13.79 19.22
C LEU A 255 6.21 14.61 19.72
N SER A 256 5.02 14.01 19.58
CA SER A 256 3.80 14.41 20.28
C SER A 256 3.49 13.41 21.41
N SER A 257 3.64 13.89 22.65
CA SER A 257 2.96 13.50 23.88
C SER A 257 3.06 14.75 24.77
N GLU A 258 2.10 15.21 25.55
CA GLU A 258 0.83 14.72 26.06
C GLU A 258 0.10 15.97 26.63
N GLU A 259 -1.22 15.91 26.78
CA GLU A 259 -1.98 16.46 27.92
C GLU A 259 -3.47 16.52 27.57
N SER A 260 -4.26 15.73 28.31
CA SER A 260 -5.69 15.92 28.46
C SER A 260 -5.97 17.16 29.30
N ASP A 261 -6.97 17.95 28.94
CA ASP A 261 -7.96 18.35 29.94
C ASP A 261 -9.33 18.60 29.33
N SER A 262 -10.33 18.15 30.07
CA SER A 262 -11.76 18.20 29.78
C SER A 262 -12.35 19.40 30.52
N SER A 263 -13.23 20.17 29.87
CA SER A 263 -14.48 20.56 30.54
C SER A 263 -15.53 21.07 29.56
N ASP A 264 -16.75 20.81 30.00
CA ASP A 264 -18.05 20.84 29.37
C ASP A 264 -18.75 22.19 29.58
N TYR A 265 -19.33 22.76 28.51
CA TYR A 265 -20.52 23.62 28.57
C TYR A 265 -21.27 23.56 27.23
N ASP A 266 -22.48 23.00 27.27
CA ASP A 266 -23.52 23.04 26.24
C ASP A 266 -23.97 24.48 25.92
N GLU A 267 -24.16 24.80 24.62
CA GLU A 267 -25.38 25.50 24.16
C GLU A 267 -25.64 25.32 22.65
N ASP A 268 -26.89 24.94 22.34
CA ASP A 268 -27.46 24.65 21.03
C ASP A 268 -27.28 25.76 19.95
N SER A 269 -26.78 25.38 18.77
CA SER A 269 -27.25 25.96 17.50
C SER A 269 -26.90 25.11 16.27
N PRO A 270 -27.87 24.67 15.43
CA PRO A 270 -27.58 23.90 14.23
C PRO A 270 -27.43 24.84 13.01
N ARG A 271 -26.19 25.12 12.59
CA ARG A 271 -25.94 25.79 11.30
C ARG A 271 -24.55 25.53 10.73
N GLY A 272 -24.56 24.88 9.57
CA GLY A 272 -23.67 25.23 8.46
C GLY A 272 -22.37 24.44 8.37
N ILE A 273 -22.34 23.52 7.42
CA ILE A 273 -21.14 22.95 6.78
C ILE A 273 -20.05 24.02 6.64
N GLY A 274 -18.98 23.86 7.44
CA GLY A 274 -17.80 24.69 7.46
C GLY A 274 -16.93 24.42 6.23
N PHE A 275 -17.12 25.28 5.23
CA PHE A 275 -16.20 25.54 4.14
C PHE A 275 -14.98 26.27 4.72
N LEU A 276 -13.86 25.57 4.91
CA LEU A 276 -12.60 26.20 5.26
C LEU A 276 -11.84 26.59 3.99
N ASP A 277 -11.70 27.90 3.90
CA ASP A 277 -10.84 28.76 3.11
C ASP A 277 -9.61 28.09 2.43
N SER A 278 -9.50 28.29 1.12
CA SER A 278 -8.24 28.19 0.39
C SER A 278 -8.13 29.39 -0.55
N SER A 279 -7.41 30.39 -0.04
CA SER A 279 -6.51 31.28 -0.77
C SER A 279 -6.98 31.76 -2.15
N THR A 280 -7.75 32.86 -2.10
CA THR A 280 -7.97 33.74 -3.24
C THR A 280 -6.66 34.35 -3.74
N SER A 281 -6.12 33.84 -4.85
CA SER A 281 -5.20 34.58 -5.73
C SER A 281 -5.93 35.06 -6.98
N LYS A 282 -6.34 36.32 -6.92
CA LYS A 282 -6.47 37.30 -8.03
C LYS A 282 -6.97 36.75 -9.39
N SER A 283 -8.28 36.78 -9.60
CA SER A 283 -8.82 37.08 -10.92
C SER A 283 -10.03 37.98 -10.79
N GLY A 284 -10.00 39.10 -11.53
CA GLY A 284 -10.93 40.22 -11.37
C GLY A 284 -12.38 39.84 -11.64
N ILE A 285 -13.28 40.65 -11.09
CA ILE A 285 -14.73 40.60 -11.35
C ILE A 285 -14.96 40.69 -12.86
N GLN A 286 -15.16 39.55 -13.51
CA GLN A 286 -15.54 39.49 -14.92
C GLN A 286 -17.01 39.91 -15.04
N LYS A 287 -17.24 41.14 -15.52
CA LYS A 287 -18.59 41.65 -15.84
C LYS A 287 -19.18 41.00 -17.10
N GLU A 288 -18.43 40.15 -17.81
CA GLU A 288 -18.88 39.49 -19.04
C GLU A 288 -19.86 38.33 -18.81
N THR A 289 -19.85 37.68 -17.64
CA THR A 289 -20.75 36.55 -17.35
C THR A 289 -22.22 36.94 -17.16
N VAL A 290 -22.50 38.25 -16.97
CA VAL A 290 -23.87 38.76 -16.79
C VAL A 290 -24.64 38.81 -18.13
N ILE A 291 -23.95 38.90 -19.27
CA ILE A 291 -24.59 39.00 -20.59
C ILE A 291 -24.86 37.60 -21.17
N PHE A 292 -23.99 36.64 -20.86
CA PHE A 292 -24.04 35.27 -21.40
C PHE A 292 -25.25 34.45 -20.90
N ALA A 293 -25.64 34.63 -19.63
CA ALA A 293 -26.66 33.79 -19.00
C ALA A 293 -27.93 34.59 -18.66
N LYS A 294 -28.72 34.94 -19.68
CA LYS A 294 -30.02 35.66 -19.52
C LYS A 294 -31.01 34.93 -18.60
N TRP A 295 -30.80 33.65 -18.35
CA TRP A 295 -31.57 32.79 -17.43
C TRP A 295 -31.06 32.82 -15.97
N GLU A 296 -29.87 33.36 -15.69
CA GLU A 296 -29.25 33.42 -14.35
C GLU A 296 -29.59 34.65 -13.52
N ASN A 297 -30.53 35.49 -14.00
CA ASN A 297 -31.00 36.66 -13.27
C ASN A 297 -31.49 36.34 -11.84
N HIS A 298 -31.87 35.08 -11.58
CA HIS A 298 -32.36 34.62 -10.28
C HIS A 298 -31.36 33.77 -9.46
N THR A 299 -30.21 33.37 -10.00
CA THR A 299 -29.26 32.47 -9.32
C THR A 299 -27.91 33.11 -8.97
N ARG A 300 -27.81 34.45 -9.01
CA ARG A 300 -26.63 35.23 -8.59
C ARG A 300 -25.29 34.70 -9.14
N GLY A 301 -25.30 34.14 -10.35
CA GLY A 301 -24.09 33.63 -11.00
C GLY A 301 -23.53 32.31 -10.43
N ILE A 302 -24.28 31.61 -9.57
CA ILE A 302 -23.83 30.32 -8.99
C ILE A 302 -23.77 29.24 -10.08
N ALA A 303 -24.77 29.21 -10.96
CA ALA A 303 -24.85 28.22 -12.02
C ALA A 303 -23.75 28.44 -13.08
N SER A 304 -23.47 29.68 -13.47
CA SER A 304 -22.39 30.01 -14.41
C SER A 304 -21.03 29.67 -13.81
N LYS A 305 -20.82 29.97 -12.52
CA LYS A 305 -19.60 29.59 -11.82
C LYS A 305 -19.41 28.08 -11.78
N MET A 306 -20.48 27.31 -11.56
CA MET A 306 -20.43 25.85 -11.60
C MET A 306 -20.13 25.33 -13.01
N MET A 307 -20.79 25.85 -14.05
CA MET A 307 -20.54 25.45 -15.45
C MET A 307 -19.10 25.77 -15.88
N ALA A 308 -18.58 26.96 -15.55
CA ALA A 308 -17.20 27.34 -15.84
C ALA A 308 -16.20 26.41 -15.14
N ASN A 309 -16.45 26.06 -13.87
CA ASN A 309 -15.64 25.10 -13.13
C ASN A 309 -15.67 23.68 -13.74
N MET A 310 -16.77 23.33 -14.38
CA MET A 310 -16.94 22.07 -15.14
C MET A 310 -16.39 22.16 -16.58
N GLY A 311 -15.70 23.24 -16.93
CA GLY A 311 -15.03 23.42 -18.22
C GLY A 311 -15.90 24.04 -19.33
N TYR A 312 -17.07 24.60 -19.00
CA TYR A 312 -17.90 25.29 -19.98
C TYR A 312 -17.23 26.56 -20.50
N ARG A 313 -17.20 26.73 -21.83
CA ARG A 313 -16.74 27.93 -22.53
C ARG A 313 -17.81 28.33 -23.54
N GLU A 314 -18.05 29.63 -23.70
CA GLU A 314 -19.07 30.14 -24.64
C GLU A 314 -18.83 29.59 -26.05
N GLY A 315 -19.87 28.99 -26.63
CA GLY A 315 -19.79 28.33 -27.95
C GLY A 315 -19.25 26.90 -27.96
N MET A 316 -18.87 26.34 -26.80
CA MET A 316 -18.38 24.96 -26.68
C MET A 316 -19.23 24.13 -25.71
N GLY A 317 -19.08 22.81 -25.81
CA GLY A 317 -19.76 21.86 -24.95
C GLY A 317 -19.25 21.88 -23.52
N LEU A 318 -20.05 21.43 -22.57
CA LEU A 318 -19.62 21.20 -21.18
C LEU A 318 -18.52 20.12 -21.11
N GLY A 319 -17.47 20.35 -20.31
CA GLY A 319 -16.37 19.42 -20.08
C GLY A 319 -14.99 20.06 -20.33
N VAL A 320 -13.95 19.54 -19.66
CA VAL A 320 -12.57 20.09 -19.66
C VAL A 320 -11.99 20.30 -21.07
N SER A 321 -12.43 19.53 -22.05
CA SER A 321 -12.02 19.59 -23.46
C SER A 321 -13.12 20.09 -24.42
N GLY A 322 -14.23 20.63 -23.91
CA GLY A 322 -15.35 21.11 -24.73
C GLY A 322 -16.22 20.01 -25.36
N GLN A 323 -16.14 18.77 -24.84
CA GLN A 323 -16.77 17.56 -25.43
C GLN A 323 -18.30 17.51 -25.33
N GLY A 324 -18.92 18.38 -24.54
CA GLY A 324 -20.37 18.39 -24.36
C GLY A 324 -21.13 18.71 -25.65
N ILE A 325 -22.41 18.36 -25.66
CA ILE A 325 -23.28 18.63 -26.81
C ILE A 325 -23.59 20.14 -26.85
N VAL A 326 -23.17 20.81 -27.94
CA VAL A 326 -23.43 22.25 -28.16
C VAL A 326 -24.83 22.47 -28.71
N ASP A 327 -25.27 21.61 -29.63
CA ASP A 327 -26.55 21.75 -30.32
C ASP A 327 -27.69 21.10 -29.53
N PRO A 328 -28.85 21.77 -29.39
CA PRO A 328 -30.02 21.19 -28.76
C PRO A 328 -30.41 19.84 -29.39
N ILE A 329 -30.71 18.86 -28.54
CA ILE A 329 -31.13 17.53 -29.01
C ILE A 329 -32.47 17.69 -29.74
N ASN A 330 -32.45 17.54 -31.06
CA ASN A 330 -33.66 17.64 -31.89
C ASN A 330 -34.61 16.47 -31.59
N VAL A 331 -35.74 16.78 -30.96
CA VAL A 331 -36.82 15.81 -30.70
C VAL A 331 -37.60 15.61 -31.99
N ARG A 332 -37.50 14.41 -32.60
CA ARG A 332 -38.39 14.01 -33.69
C ARG A 332 -39.71 13.52 -33.10
N ALA A 333 -40.78 14.30 -33.27
CA ALA A 333 -42.12 13.85 -32.90
C ALA A 333 -42.54 12.69 -33.82
N LEU A 334 -42.82 11.53 -33.21
CA LEU A 334 -43.33 10.36 -33.92
C LEU A 334 -44.84 10.53 -34.20
N PRO A 335 -45.37 9.92 -35.27
CA PRO A 335 -46.81 9.89 -35.53
C PRO A 335 -47.59 9.32 -34.33
N ALA A 336 -48.82 9.78 -34.14
CA ALA A 336 -49.66 9.30 -33.04
C ALA A 336 -49.85 7.77 -33.12
N LYS A 337 -49.75 7.08 -31.97
CA LYS A 337 -49.87 5.63 -31.76
C LYS A 337 -48.66 4.76 -32.16
N GLN A 338 -47.49 5.35 -32.41
CA GLN A 338 -46.27 4.59 -32.67
C GLN A 338 -45.33 4.60 -31.45
N SER A 339 -44.88 3.42 -30.99
CA SER A 339 -43.99 3.29 -29.83
C SER A 339 -42.53 3.61 -30.20
N LEU A 340 -41.73 3.96 -29.18
CA LEU A 340 -40.31 4.25 -29.33
C LEU A 340 -39.52 3.08 -29.96
N ASP A 341 -39.97 1.84 -29.76
CA ASP A 341 -39.34 0.63 -30.32
C ASP A 341 -39.30 0.66 -31.85
N HIS A 342 -40.33 1.19 -32.51
CA HIS A 342 -40.41 1.22 -33.98
C HIS A 342 -39.42 2.22 -34.61
N ALA A 343 -39.00 3.26 -33.87
CA ALA A 343 -38.03 4.24 -34.33
C ALA A 343 -36.58 3.74 -34.23
N VAL A 344 -36.33 2.77 -33.32
CA VAL A 344 -35.03 2.10 -33.20
C VAL A 344 -34.89 1.06 -34.31
N GLU A 345 -35.94 0.30 -34.59
CA GLU A 345 -35.95 -0.78 -35.59
C GLU A 345 -35.74 -0.26 -37.03
N SER A 346 -36.39 0.85 -37.41
CA SER A 346 -36.16 1.50 -38.72
C SER A 346 -34.72 2.01 -38.90
N ARG A 347 -34.03 2.33 -37.80
CA ARG A 347 -32.63 2.81 -37.81
C ARG A 347 -31.62 1.66 -37.88
N GLU A 348 -32.02 0.48 -37.41
CA GLU A 348 -31.26 -0.76 -37.56
C GLU A 348 -31.40 -1.32 -38.98
N GLU A 349 -32.59 -1.19 -39.61
CA GLU A 349 -32.83 -1.59 -40.99
C GLU A 349 -31.96 -0.80 -41.99
N GLU A 350 -31.84 0.53 -41.85
CA GLU A 350 -30.96 1.35 -42.72
C GLU A 350 -29.46 1.04 -42.54
N LYS A 351 -29.04 0.52 -41.37
CA LYS A 351 -27.64 0.12 -41.13
C LYS A 351 -27.34 -1.33 -41.51
N SER A 352 -28.35 -2.12 -41.89
CA SER A 352 -28.22 -3.57 -42.04
C SER A 352 -27.75 -4.06 -43.42
N GLU A 353 -27.58 -3.19 -44.42
CA GLU A 353 -27.22 -3.63 -45.78
C GLU A 353 -25.75 -4.04 -45.99
N LYS A 354 -24.85 -3.80 -45.04
CA LYS A 354 -23.46 -4.28 -45.14
C LYS A 354 -22.96 -4.77 -43.80
N VAL A 355 -22.96 -6.09 -43.59
CA VAL A 355 -21.86 -6.89 -43.00
C VAL A 355 -22.33 -8.33 -42.71
N LYS A 356 -21.61 -9.30 -43.28
CA LYS A 356 -21.89 -10.74 -43.19
C LYS A 356 -21.78 -11.26 -41.74
N LYS A 357 -22.84 -11.92 -41.25
CA LYS A 357 -22.90 -12.58 -39.93
C LYS A 357 -21.95 -13.79 -39.88
N ARG A 358 -20.97 -13.76 -38.97
CA ARG A 358 -20.24 -14.96 -38.49
C ARG A 358 -20.93 -15.49 -37.23
N SER A 359 -21.10 -16.81 -37.16
CA SER A 359 -22.00 -17.52 -36.26
C SER A 359 -21.75 -17.27 -34.76
N ARG A 360 -22.78 -16.79 -34.07
CA ARG A 360 -22.86 -16.64 -32.60
C ARG A 360 -23.20 -17.97 -31.91
N GLY A 361 -22.54 -19.05 -32.31
CA GLY A 361 -22.79 -20.41 -31.78
C GLY A 361 -21.57 -21.07 -31.12
N GLY A 362 -20.35 -20.65 -31.47
CA GLY A 362 -19.12 -21.32 -31.04
C GLY A 362 -18.62 -20.95 -29.64
N LYS A 363 -18.93 -19.74 -29.14
CA LYS A 363 -18.34 -19.20 -27.90
C LYS A 363 -18.82 -19.96 -26.66
N ARG A 364 -20.14 -20.15 -26.50
CA ARG A 364 -20.72 -20.94 -25.39
C ARG A 364 -20.22 -22.39 -25.34
N LYS A 365 -20.01 -23.04 -26.49
CA LYS A 365 -19.52 -24.43 -26.55
C LYS A 365 -18.04 -24.53 -26.17
N ARG A 366 -17.24 -23.52 -26.54
CA ARG A 366 -15.83 -23.42 -26.16
C ARG A 366 -15.66 -23.13 -24.67
N ASP A 367 -16.44 -22.18 -24.14
CA ASP A 367 -16.38 -21.78 -22.73
C ASP A 367 -16.82 -22.93 -21.80
N LYS A 368 -17.85 -23.70 -22.20
CA LYS A 368 -18.27 -24.91 -21.45
C LYS A 368 -17.18 -25.99 -21.45
N LYS A 369 -16.41 -26.15 -22.54
CA LYS A 369 -15.31 -27.12 -22.62
C LYS A 369 -14.12 -26.69 -21.76
N PHE A 370 -13.78 -25.40 -21.76
CA PHE A 370 -12.73 -24.86 -20.89
C PHE A 370 -13.08 -24.95 -19.40
N ALA A 371 -14.33 -24.67 -19.02
CA ALA A 371 -14.78 -24.81 -17.64
C ALA A 371 -14.75 -26.27 -17.15
N ALA A 372 -15.06 -27.24 -18.02
CA ALA A 372 -14.98 -28.66 -17.68
C ALA A 372 -13.52 -29.13 -17.52
N LEU A 373 -12.62 -28.70 -18.40
CA LEU A 373 -11.18 -29.01 -18.30
C LEU A 373 -10.55 -28.42 -17.03
N LYS A 374 -10.94 -27.20 -16.64
CA LYS A 374 -10.45 -26.57 -15.41
C LYS A 374 -10.91 -27.30 -14.15
N ARG A 375 -12.14 -27.84 -14.14
CA ARG A 375 -12.62 -28.67 -13.01
C ARG A 375 -11.89 -30.01 -12.93
N ALA A 376 -11.68 -30.68 -14.06
CA ALA A 376 -10.95 -31.94 -14.12
C ALA A 376 -9.47 -31.80 -13.76
N ALA A 377 -8.84 -30.64 -14.03
CA ALA A 377 -7.48 -30.36 -13.58
C ALA A 377 -7.41 -30.16 -12.06
N LYS A 378 -8.37 -29.44 -11.48
CA LYS A 378 -8.45 -29.20 -10.04
C LYS A 378 -8.71 -30.48 -9.24
N GLU A 379 -9.56 -31.36 -9.77
CA GLU A 379 -9.84 -32.68 -9.17
C GLU A 379 -8.62 -33.62 -9.24
N LYS A 380 -7.76 -33.47 -10.26
CA LYS A 380 -6.47 -34.17 -10.32
C LYS A 380 -5.43 -33.61 -9.36
N GLU A 381 -5.41 -32.28 -9.16
CA GLU A 381 -4.55 -31.65 -8.15
C GLU A 381 -4.99 -32.03 -6.71
N GLU A 382 -6.29 -32.16 -6.45
CA GLU A 382 -6.81 -32.66 -5.16
C GLU A 382 -6.53 -34.15 -4.89
N MET A 383 -6.14 -34.93 -5.91
CA MET A 383 -5.70 -36.32 -5.77
C MET A 383 -4.19 -36.48 -5.54
N VAL A 384 -3.39 -35.41 -5.62
CA VAL A 384 -1.97 -35.47 -5.30
C VAL A 384 -1.83 -35.44 -3.77
N PRO A 385 -1.24 -36.47 -3.14
CA PRO A 385 -1.11 -36.50 -1.69
C PRO A 385 -0.17 -35.38 -1.24
N ASP A 386 -0.74 -34.40 -0.53
CA ASP A 386 -0.04 -33.29 0.10
C ASP A 386 0.91 -33.79 1.21
N VAL A 387 1.98 -33.05 1.48
CA VAL A 387 3.00 -33.36 2.50
C VAL A 387 2.34 -33.64 3.87
N PHE A 388 1.22 -32.97 4.16
CA PHE A 388 0.43 -33.20 5.36
C PHE A 388 -0.33 -34.54 5.37
N THR A 389 -0.79 -35.06 4.22
CA THR A 389 -1.32 -36.44 4.15
C THR A 389 -0.25 -37.49 4.38
N LEU A 390 0.99 -37.24 3.94
CA LEU A 390 2.12 -38.15 4.20
C LEU A 390 2.50 -38.17 5.69
N ILE A 391 2.53 -37.00 6.34
CA ILE A 391 2.80 -36.87 7.78
C ILE A 391 1.67 -37.51 8.60
N ASN A 392 0.41 -37.28 8.23
CA ASN A 392 -0.74 -37.90 8.91
C ASN A 392 -0.74 -39.43 8.76
N HIS A 393 -0.28 -39.95 7.61
CA HIS A 393 -0.15 -41.39 7.40
C HIS A 393 1.04 -41.99 8.15
N GLN A 394 2.15 -41.26 8.31
CA GLN A 394 3.30 -41.68 9.12
C GLN A 394 2.99 -41.64 10.63
N LEU A 395 2.25 -40.63 11.10
CA LEU A 395 1.78 -40.55 12.50
C LEU A 395 0.74 -41.63 12.81
N SER A 396 -0.16 -41.95 11.86
CA SER A 396 -1.12 -43.04 12.01
C SER A 396 -0.44 -44.42 12.06
N LYS A 397 0.58 -44.65 11.21
CA LYS A 397 1.37 -45.88 11.24
C LYS A 397 2.22 -46.04 12.52
N HIS A 398 2.69 -44.94 13.10
CA HIS A 398 3.41 -44.99 14.38
C HIS A 398 2.47 -45.20 15.58
N GLY A 399 1.19 -44.81 15.46
CA GLY A 399 0.15 -45.12 16.44
C GLY A 399 -0.27 -46.59 16.47
N GLU A 400 -0.19 -47.29 15.32
CA GLU A 400 -0.53 -48.72 15.21
C GLU A 400 0.64 -49.66 15.58
N ALA A 401 1.89 -49.20 15.46
CA ALA A 401 3.08 -50.00 15.79
C ALA A 401 3.35 -50.13 17.31
N LEU A 402 2.69 -49.33 18.15
CA LEU A 402 2.86 -49.35 19.61
C LEU A 402 1.73 -50.07 20.37
N ASN A 403 0.69 -50.55 19.68
CA ASN A 403 -0.42 -51.27 20.30
C ASN A 403 -0.68 -52.61 19.62
N GLY A 404 0.32 -53.48 19.66
CA GLY A 404 0.21 -54.87 19.29
C GLY A 404 -0.18 -55.76 20.47
N SER A 405 -1.40 -56.32 20.40
CA SER A 405 -1.86 -57.59 20.99
C SER A 405 -2.37 -57.63 22.45
N ALA A 406 -3.71 -57.63 22.61
CA ALA A 406 -4.43 -58.64 23.39
C ALA A 406 -5.93 -58.63 23.03
N LYS A 407 -6.44 -59.78 22.58
CA LYS A 407 -7.87 -60.06 22.39
C LYS A 407 -8.60 -60.04 23.74
N LYS A 408 -9.76 -59.37 23.85
CA LYS A 408 -10.92 -59.95 24.54
C LYS A 408 -12.24 -59.27 24.14
N GLN A 409 -13.16 -60.12 23.68
CA GLN A 409 -14.59 -59.86 23.55
C GLN A 409 -15.24 -59.76 24.95
N GLN A 410 -16.26 -58.89 25.04
CA GLN A 410 -17.26 -58.76 26.12
C GLN A 410 -16.66 -58.24 27.45
N ASN A 411 -17.23 -57.23 28.12
CA ASN A 411 -18.62 -57.06 28.52
C ASN A 411 -18.89 -55.59 28.91
N ARG A 412 -20.17 -55.25 29.08
CA ARG A 412 -20.68 -54.00 29.62
C ARG A 412 -20.04 -53.59 30.96
N ASP A 413 -20.14 -52.29 31.22
CA ASP A 413 -19.99 -51.55 32.48
C ASP A 413 -18.58 -51.36 33.03
N SER A 414 -17.97 -50.20 32.73
CA SER A 414 -17.46 -49.25 33.75
C SER A 414 -16.65 -48.09 33.14
N ALA A 415 -16.78 -46.93 33.81
CA ALA A 415 -15.92 -45.75 33.80
C ALA A 415 -15.87 -44.90 32.50
N ALA A 416 -16.74 -43.89 32.50
CA ALA A 416 -16.60 -42.69 31.69
C ALA A 416 -15.25 -42.00 31.96
N GLU A 417 -14.28 -42.25 31.10
CA GLU A 417 -13.05 -41.47 31.06
C GLU A 417 -13.36 -40.13 30.36
N GLY A 418 -13.77 -39.16 31.19
CA GLY A 418 -14.23 -37.86 30.74
C GLY A 418 -13.14 -37.12 29.97
N LYS A 419 -13.28 -37.10 28.63
CA LYS A 419 -12.59 -36.21 27.69
C LYS A 419 -12.31 -34.89 28.38
N LYS A 420 -11.03 -34.55 28.59
CA LYS A 420 -10.63 -33.29 29.24
C LYS A 420 -11.17 -32.14 28.38
N VAL A 421 -12.30 -31.57 28.79
CA VAL A 421 -12.79 -30.32 28.23
C VAL A 421 -11.89 -29.24 28.82
N ASP A 422 -10.90 -28.83 28.05
CA ASP A 422 -10.00 -27.75 28.44
C ASP A 422 -10.74 -26.40 28.37
N ARG A 423 -10.28 -25.40 29.13
CA ARG A 423 -10.86 -24.04 29.14
C ARG A 423 -10.93 -23.42 27.73
N ARG A 424 -10.07 -23.86 26.81
CA ARG A 424 -10.08 -23.49 25.38
C ARG A 424 -11.31 -24.02 24.62
N ALA A 425 -11.83 -25.18 24.99
CA ALA A 425 -13.03 -25.75 24.36
C ALA A 425 -14.30 -24.98 24.76
N LEU A 426 -14.36 -24.38 25.95
CA LEU A 426 -15.48 -23.51 26.34
C LEU A 426 -15.53 -22.23 25.50
N VAL A 427 -14.37 -21.61 25.24
CA VAL A 427 -14.28 -20.42 24.38
C VAL A 427 -14.77 -20.72 22.95
N ALA A 428 -14.43 -21.90 22.41
CA ALA A 428 -14.94 -22.33 21.11
C ALA A 428 -16.47 -22.47 21.08
N TYR A 429 -17.08 -23.04 22.13
CA TYR A 429 -18.54 -23.10 22.23
C TYR A 429 -19.19 -21.70 22.37
N ASP A 430 -18.56 -20.77 23.10
CA ASP A 430 -19.06 -19.40 23.23
C ASP A 430 -19.04 -18.66 21.88
N ASP A 431 -17.98 -18.82 21.08
CA ASP A 431 -17.88 -18.21 19.76
C ASP A 431 -18.87 -18.84 18.76
N GLU A 432 -19.08 -20.16 18.80
CA GLU A 432 -20.12 -20.85 18.03
C GLU A 432 -21.54 -20.35 18.39
N VAL A 433 -21.82 -20.14 19.68
CA VAL A 433 -23.10 -19.59 20.13
C VAL A 433 -23.30 -18.15 19.63
N LYS A 434 -22.25 -17.30 19.65
CA LYS A 434 -22.31 -15.94 19.11
C LYS A 434 -22.57 -15.95 17.59
N GLU A 435 -21.88 -16.81 16.85
CA GLU A 435 -22.06 -16.93 15.40
C GLU A 435 -23.48 -17.38 15.04
N LEU A 436 -24.03 -18.36 15.77
CA LEU A 436 -25.41 -18.82 15.57
C LEU A 436 -26.45 -17.73 15.91
N ARG A 437 -26.21 -16.90 16.93
CA ARG A 437 -27.07 -15.75 17.26
C ARG A 437 -27.11 -14.72 16.13
N MET A 438 -25.95 -14.35 15.59
CA MET A 438 -25.87 -13.43 14.43
C MET A 438 -26.56 -14.02 13.19
N LYS A 439 -26.42 -15.33 12.95
CA LYS A 439 -27.11 -16.02 11.84
C LYS A 439 -28.63 -15.97 12.00
N ILE A 440 -29.14 -16.11 13.22
CA ILE A 440 -30.59 -16.00 13.51
C ILE A 440 -31.08 -14.59 13.22
N GLU A 441 -30.39 -13.55 13.71
CA GLU A 441 -30.76 -12.15 13.45
C GLU A 441 -30.83 -11.83 11.95
N LYS A 442 -29.82 -12.28 11.19
CA LYS A 442 -29.79 -12.10 9.74
C LYS A 442 -30.91 -12.85 9.01
N LEU A 443 -31.25 -14.06 9.46
CA LEU A 443 -32.36 -14.85 8.91
C LEU A 443 -33.73 -14.28 9.29
N GLU A 444 -33.87 -13.72 10.48
CA GLU A 444 -35.06 -12.98 10.93
C GLU A 444 -35.29 -11.73 10.10
N GLU A 445 -34.24 -10.94 9.87
CA GLU A 445 -34.30 -9.76 9.01
C GLU A 445 -34.63 -10.14 7.56
N MET A 446 -34.04 -11.22 7.04
CA MET A 446 -34.34 -11.76 5.70
C MET A 446 -35.80 -12.23 5.58
N ALA A 447 -36.33 -12.89 6.62
CA ALA A 447 -37.73 -13.28 6.66
C ALA A 447 -38.65 -12.04 6.73
N ASN A 448 -38.28 -11.02 7.51
CA ASN A 448 -39.06 -9.79 7.63
C ASN A 448 -39.11 -8.98 6.32
N ARG A 449 -37.99 -8.91 5.60
CA ARG A 449 -37.91 -8.22 4.29
C ARG A 449 -38.72 -8.93 3.20
N ASN A 450 -38.76 -10.26 3.23
CA ASN A 450 -39.41 -11.06 2.19
C ASN A 450 -40.82 -11.56 2.56
N ARG A 451 -41.52 -10.92 3.52
CA ARG A 451 -42.88 -11.31 3.96
C ARG A 451 -43.91 -11.42 2.82
N LYS A 452 -43.72 -10.66 1.74
CA LYS A 452 -44.62 -10.66 0.57
C LYS A 452 -44.33 -11.81 -0.40
N GLU A 453 -43.14 -12.41 -0.33
CA GLU A 453 -42.69 -13.50 -1.20
C GLU A 453 -42.78 -14.84 -0.45
N LYS A 454 -43.91 -15.53 -0.58
CA LYS A 454 -44.24 -16.74 0.19
C LYS A 454 -43.14 -17.82 0.16
N ALA A 455 -42.58 -18.12 -1.01
CA ALA A 455 -41.56 -19.16 -1.15
C ALA A 455 -40.23 -18.81 -0.46
N VAL A 456 -39.82 -17.54 -0.53
CA VAL A 456 -38.58 -17.04 0.09
C VAL A 456 -38.75 -16.92 1.61
N TYR A 457 -39.91 -16.42 2.04
CA TYR A 457 -40.29 -16.36 3.45
C TYR A 457 -40.30 -17.75 4.10
N GLU A 458 -40.96 -18.74 3.48
CA GLU A 458 -41.03 -20.11 4.00
C GLU A 458 -39.67 -20.81 4.03
N ALA A 459 -38.79 -20.53 3.07
CA ALA A 459 -37.43 -21.04 3.08
C ALA A 459 -36.56 -20.39 4.17
N ALA A 460 -36.67 -19.06 4.34
CA ALA A 460 -35.98 -18.33 5.39
C ALA A 460 -36.45 -18.77 6.78
N MET A 461 -37.76 -18.91 6.99
CA MET A 461 -38.34 -19.38 8.25
C MET A 461 -37.94 -20.81 8.61
N ARG A 462 -37.82 -21.72 7.63
CA ARG A 462 -37.31 -23.08 7.88
C ARG A 462 -35.87 -23.07 8.36
N LYS A 463 -34.98 -22.33 7.68
CA LYS A 463 -33.58 -22.18 8.07
C LYS A 463 -33.44 -21.48 9.43
N LEU A 464 -34.30 -20.52 9.71
CA LEU A 464 -34.37 -19.82 11.00
C LEU A 464 -34.74 -20.79 12.13
N ASN A 465 -35.73 -21.64 11.94
CA ASN A 465 -36.10 -22.65 12.93
C ASN A 465 -35.02 -23.72 13.12
N GLU A 466 -34.37 -24.17 12.04
CA GLU A 466 -33.22 -25.08 12.11
C GLU A 466 -32.05 -24.45 12.89
N THR A 467 -31.71 -23.19 12.61
CA THR A 467 -30.62 -22.49 13.30
C THR A 467 -30.93 -22.18 14.76
N ARG A 468 -32.19 -21.87 15.11
CA ARG A 468 -32.64 -21.76 16.50
C ARG A 468 -32.52 -23.08 17.25
N LYS A 469 -32.86 -24.21 16.60
CA LYS A 469 -32.69 -25.54 17.18
C LYS A 469 -31.21 -25.86 17.42
N THR A 470 -30.35 -25.60 16.43
CA THR A 470 -28.91 -25.82 16.60
C THR A 470 -28.32 -24.93 17.70
N LEU A 471 -28.80 -23.69 17.85
CA LEU A 471 -28.38 -22.81 18.95
C LEU A 471 -28.79 -23.38 20.31
N ALA A 472 -30.00 -23.93 20.44
CA ALA A 472 -30.43 -24.54 21.69
C ALA A 472 -29.58 -25.79 22.03
N ASP A 473 -29.28 -26.61 21.03
CA ASP A 473 -28.44 -27.80 21.18
C ASP A 473 -26.99 -27.43 21.57
N THR A 474 -26.40 -26.40 20.93
CA THR A 474 -25.04 -25.92 21.28
C THR A 474 -24.99 -25.24 22.64
N GLN A 475 -26.02 -24.48 23.03
CA GLN A 475 -26.11 -23.90 24.38
C GLN A 475 -26.25 -24.97 25.46
N ALA A 476 -27.02 -26.04 25.22
CA ALA A 476 -27.13 -27.16 26.15
C ALA A 476 -25.79 -27.93 26.27
N ALA A 477 -25.08 -28.11 25.16
CA ALA A 477 -23.73 -28.68 25.15
C ALA A 477 -22.74 -27.80 25.91
N HIS A 478 -22.78 -26.48 25.70
CA HIS A 478 -21.95 -25.51 26.42
C HIS A 478 -22.22 -25.52 27.93
N ALA A 479 -23.50 -25.51 28.34
CA ALA A 479 -23.88 -25.57 29.75
C ALA A 479 -23.41 -26.88 30.41
N SER A 480 -23.54 -28.01 29.71
CA SER A 480 -23.06 -29.32 30.19
C SER A 480 -21.53 -29.34 30.33
N ALA A 481 -20.82 -28.78 29.35
CA ALA A 481 -19.36 -28.67 29.37
C ALA A 481 -18.87 -27.73 30.49
N SER A 482 -19.51 -26.58 30.68
CA SER A 482 -19.18 -25.62 31.74
C SER A 482 -19.42 -26.21 33.13
N ASN A 483 -20.55 -26.90 33.33
CA ASN A 483 -20.83 -27.61 34.58
C ASN A 483 -19.80 -28.71 34.87
N ALA A 484 -19.34 -29.44 33.84
CA ALA A 484 -18.31 -30.47 33.99
C ALA A 484 -16.92 -29.89 34.30
N VAL A 485 -16.57 -28.72 33.76
CA VAL A 485 -15.31 -28.03 34.10
C VAL A 485 -15.35 -27.51 35.52
N THR A 486 -16.45 -26.84 35.91
CA THR A 486 -16.61 -26.28 37.26
C THR A 486 -16.69 -27.37 38.33
N SER A 487 -17.31 -28.53 38.06
CA SER A 487 -17.30 -29.66 38.98
C SER A 487 -15.89 -30.24 39.18
N LYS A 488 -15.12 -30.41 38.09
CA LYS A 488 -13.72 -30.84 38.15
C LYS A 488 -12.82 -29.84 38.87
N GLU A 489 -13.04 -28.54 38.70
CA GLU A 489 -12.31 -27.49 39.43
C GLU A 489 -12.63 -27.53 40.93
N LYS A 490 -13.90 -27.76 41.30
CA LYS A 490 -14.30 -27.98 42.70
C LYS A 490 -13.63 -29.23 43.27
N GLU A 491 -13.68 -30.37 42.58
CA GLU A 491 -13.01 -31.62 43.01
C GLU A 491 -11.50 -31.45 43.21
N LYS A 492 -10.81 -30.77 42.28
CA LYS A 492 -9.39 -30.43 42.44
C LYS A 492 -9.12 -29.52 43.64
N LYS A 493 -10.06 -28.63 43.98
CA LYS A 493 -9.95 -27.75 45.16
C LYS A 493 -10.12 -28.55 46.45
N TRP A 494 -11.02 -29.53 46.48
CA TRP A 494 -11.18 -30.44 47.62
C TRP A 494 -9.96 -31.34 47.82
N LEU A 495 -9.34 -31.84 46.75
CA LEU A 495 -8.13 -32.69 46.81
C LEU A 495 -6.83 -31.94 47.20
N LYS A 496 -6.88 -30.60 47.34
CA LYS A 496 -5.74 -29.77 47.78
C LYS A 496 -5.72 -29.52 49.29
N PHE A 497 -6.79 -29.90 50.00
CA PHE A 497 -6.87 -29.95 51.45
C PHE A 497 -6.88 -31.42 51.89
#